data_AF-A0AAW0W4D4-F1
#
_entry.id   AF-A0AAW0W4D4-F1
#
_cell.length_a   1.000
_cell.length_b   1.000
_cell.length_c   1.000
_cell.angle_alpha   90.00
_cell.angle_beta   90.00
_cell.angle_gamma   90.00
#
_symmetry.space_group_name_H-M   'P 1'
#
loop_
_entity.id
_entity.type
_entity.pdbx_description
1 polymer ?
#
loop_
_entity_poly.entity_id
_entity_poly.type
_entity_poly.pdbx_seq_one_letter_code
_entity_poly.pdbx_strand_id
1 'polypeptide(L)'
;PEGDQCHVWTLNNNITEQCQPDVFSNSTSSCSQWVYDTSVFSATTVTQFDLTCEKAWLRPLGGSMYMTGMLLGAIIIGDLADRFGRRKGILVSVLLYGCSGVICSVSPNYYMFLLMWLFTGAG
;
A
#
# COMPACT_ATOMS: atom_id res chain seq x y z
N PRO A 1 -1.16 -12.65 -23.35
CA PRO A 1 -1.40 -12.56 -21.90
C PRO A 1 -2.21 -11.31 -21.58
N GLU A 2 -3.50 -11.49 -21.36
CA GLU A 2 -4.36 -10.44 -20.81
C GLU A 2 -3.79 -10.00 -19.46
N GLY A 3 -3.35 -8.73 -19.36
CA GLY A 3 -3.36 -8.00 -18.09
C GLY A 3 -2.18 -8.15 -17.12
N ASP A 4 -1.31 -9.14 -17.24
CA ASP A 4 -0.28 -9.35 -16.21
C ASP A 4 0.96 -8.48 -16.46
N GLN A 5 0.99 -7.27 -15.87
CA GLN A 5 2.12 -6.32 -15.95
C GLN A 5 3.43 -6.80 -15.28
N CYS A 6 3.47 -8.08 -14.88
CA CYS A 6 4.53 -8.70 -14.09
C CYS A 6 5.57 -9.46 -14.90
N HIS A 7 5.23 -9.79 -16.15
CA HIS A 7 6.07 -10.60 -17.02
C HIS A 7 6.31 -9.91 -18.36
N VAL A 8 7.52 -10.05 -18.88
CA VAL A 8 7.93 -9.58 -20.20
C VAL A 8 8.33 -10.76 -21.08
N TRP A 9 8.12 -10.62 -22.37
CA TRP A 9 8.60 -11.58 -23.36
C TRP A 9 10.11 -11.48 -23.52
N THR A 10 10.80 -12.62 -23.57
CA THR A 10 12.25 -12.64 -23.79
C THR A 10 12.56 -12.42 -25.27
N LEU A 11 13.73 -11.83 -25.56
CA LEU A 11 14.17 -11.60 -26.93
C LEU A 11 14.77 -12.89 -27.53
N ASN A 12 14.51 -13.08 -28.82
CA ASN A 12 15.17 -14.07 -29.64
C ASN A 12 16.60 -13.60 -29.96
N ASN A 13 17.50 -14.54 -30.22
CA ASN A 13 18.90 -14.33 -30.57
C ASN A 13 19.13 -13.75 -32.00
N ASN A 14 18.06 -13.45 -32.74
CA ASN A 14 18.10 -12.87 -34.07
C ASN A 14 17.60 -11.41 -34.01
N ILE A 15 18.37 -10.55 -33.33
CA ILE A 15 17.97 -9.17 -33.00
C ILE A 15 18.10 -8.29 -34.26
N THR A 16 16.98 -7.86 -34.81
CA THR A 16 16.92 -6.81 -35.85
C THR A 16 16.76 -5.44 -35.17
N GLU A 17 17.19 -4.35 -35.82
CA GLU A 17 17.04 -2.97 -35.30
C GLU A 17 15.58 -2.48 -35.25
N GLN A 18 14.62 -3.33 -35.62
CA GLN A 18 13.21 -2.99 -35.74
C GLN A 18 12.39 -3.75 -34.69
N CYS A 19 11.49 -3.04 -34.01
CA CYS A 19 10.52 -3.65 -33.09
C CYS A 19 9.45 -4.41 -33.88
N GLN A 20 9.74 -5.67 -34.22
CA GLN A 20 8.78 -6.57 -34.85
C GLN A 20 8.43 -7.77 -33.96
N PRO A 21 7.24 -8.37 -34.14
CA PRO A 21 6.77 -9.47 -33.31
C PRO A 21 7.65 -10.74 -33.39
N ASP A 22 8.42 -10.94 -34.46
CA ASP A 22 9.33 -12.08 -34.65
C ASP A 22 10.59 -12.03 -33.77
N VAL A 23 10.89 -10.86 -33.19
CA VAL A 23 12.03 -10.67 -32.27
C VAL A 23 11.72 -11.20 -30.86
N PHE A 24 10.44 -11.46 -30.54
CA PHE A 24 10.03 -11.97 -29.23
C PHE A 24 9.90 -13.50 -29.22
N SER A 25 10.39 -14.12 -28.16
CA SER A 25 10.24 -15.55 -27.89
C SER A 25 8.86 -15.83 -27.31
N ASN A 26 8.40 -17.09 -27.40
CA ASN A 26 7.21 -17.56 -26.67
C ASN A 26 7.53 -17.90 -25.19
N SER A 27 8.65 -17.41 -24.68
CA SER A 27 9.08 -17.55 -23.29
C SER A 27 8.98 -16.21 -22.57
N THR A 28 8.56 -16.25 -21.31
CA THR A 28 8.40 -15.08 -20.46
C THR A 28 9.38 -15.09 -19.29
N SER A 29 9.83 -13.91 -18.88
CA SER A 29 10.60 -13.70 -17.65
C SER A 29 9.90 -12.66 -16.76
N SER A 30 10.17 -12.71 -15.46
CA SER A 30 9.67 -11.70 -14.51
C SER A 30 10.42 -10.37 -14.72
N CYS A 31 9.71 -9.24 -14.60
CA CYS A 31 10.35 -7.93 -14.62
C CYS A 31 11.19 -7.72 -13.37
N SER A 32 12.39 -7.17 -13.53
CA SER A 32 13.26 -6.75 -12.43
C SER A 32 13.04 -5.29 -12.01
N GLN A 33 12.48 -4.47 -12.91
CA GLN A 33 12.26 -3.05 -12.69
C GLN A 33 10.91 -2.62 -13.27
N TRP A 34 10.23 -1.73 -12.54
CA TRP A 34 8.89 -1.22 -12.86
C TRP A 34 8.98 0.26 -13.17
N VAL A 35 8.27 0.71 -14.20
CA VAL A 35 8.08 2.14 -14.47
C VAL A 35 6.66 2.50 -14.03
N TYR A 36 6.57 3.38 -13.04
CA TYR A 36 5.30 3.87 -12.53
C TYR A 36 4.87 5.11 -13.28
N ASP A 37 3.58 5.21 -13.63
CA ASP A 37 3.01 6.41 -14.21
C ASP A 37 2.93 7.52 -13.13
N THR A 38 3.69 8.60 -13.34
CA THR A 38 3.78 9.74 -12.43
C THR A 38 2.97 10.95 -12.88
N SER A 39 2.14 10.80 -13.92
CA SER A 39 1.33 11.90 -14.49
C SER A 39 0.32 12.49 -13.50
N VAL A 40 -0.20 11.67 -12.57
CA VAL A 40 -1.19 12.08 -11.56
C VAL A 40 -0.60 12.11 -10.16
N PHE A 41 0.20 11.10 -9.79
CA PHE A 41 0.80 10.98 -8.46
C PHE A 41 2.29 10.72 -8.57
N SER A 42 3.12 11.62 -8.02
CA SER A 42 4.58 11.45 -8.05
C SER A 42 5.07 10.34 -7.12
N ALA A 43 4.34 10.05 -6.03
CA ALA A 43 4.62 8.95 -5.13
C ALA A 43 3.32 8.43 -4.50
N THR A 44 3.20 7.11 -4.36
CA THR A 44 2.12 6.44 -3.64
C THR A 44 2.69 5.40 -2.69
N THR A 45 1.89 4.91 -1.75
CA THR A 45 2.28 3.81 -0.85
C THR A 45 2.76 2.57 -1.61
N VAL A 46 2.23 2.32 -2.80
CA VAL A 46 2.69 1.23 -3.67
C VAL A 46 4.10 1.48 -4.21
N THR A 47 4.37 2.68 -4.70
CA THR A 47 5.68 3.01 -5.29
C THR A 47 6.76 3.19 -4.22
N GLN A 48 6.39 3.64 -3.02
CA GLN A 48 7.33 3.81 -1.90
C GLN A 48 7.80 2.49 -1.30
N PHE A 49 6.90 1.50 -1.19
CA PHE A 49 7.19 0.20 -0.58
C PHE A 49 7.37 -0.93 -1.60
N ASP A 50 7.41 -0.60 -2.89
CA ASP A 50 7.53 -1.51 -4.03
C ASP A 50 6.60 -2.73 -3.91
N LEU A 51 5.29 -2.46 -3.79
CA LEU A 51 4.24 -3.46 -3.59
C LEU A 51 3.75 -4.03 -4.94
N THR A 52 4.70 -4.42 -5.79
CA THR A 52 4.47 -4.94 -7.14
C THR A 52 4.48 -6.46 -7.16
N CYS A 53 3.70 -7.04 -8.08
CA CYS A 53 3.68 -8.45 -8.46
C CYS A 53 3.71 -9.46 -7.30
N GLU A 54 4.91 -9.87 -6.84
CA GLU A 54 5.07 -10.78 -5.70
C GLU A 54 4.48 -10.22 -4.39
N LYS A 55 4.51 -8.90 -4.24
CA LYS A 55 3.98 -8.16 -3.08
C LYS A 55 2.62 -7.51 -3.36
N ALA A 56 1.99 -7.81 -4.50
CA ALA A 56 0.71 -7.20 -4.87
C ALA A 56 -0.40 -7.48 -3.84
N TRP A 57 -0.36 -8.64 -3.18
CA TRP A 57 -1.30 -9.02 -2.11
C TRP A 57 -1.21 -8.12 -0.87
N LEU A 58 -0.12 -7.38 -0.69
CA LEU A 58 0.01 -6.44 0.42
C LEU A 58 -0.72 -5.12 0.17
N ARG A 59 -0.98 -4.73 -1.08
CA ARG A 59 -1.67 -3.48 -1.43
C ARG A 59 -3.03 -3.31 -0.71
N PRO A 60 -3.94 -4.30 -0.68
CA PRO A 60 -5.20 -4.17 0.05
C PRO A 60 -5.05 -4.19 1.57
N LEU A 61 -3.93 -4.67 2.13
CA LEU A 61 -3.75 -4.77 3.58
C LEU A 61 -3.81 -3.40 4.27
N GLY A 62 -3.32 -2.33 3.64
CA GLY A 62 -3.40 -0.98 4.21
C GLY A 62 -4.85 -0.55 4.48
N GLY A 63 -5.74 -0.77 3.50
CA GLY A 63 -7.17 -0.49 3.65
C GLY A 63 -7.83 -1.39 4.70
N SER A 64 -7.52 -2.68 4.69
CA SER A 64 -8.05 -3.63 5.67
C SER A 64 -7.64 -3.27 7.10
N MET A 65 -6.36 -2.95 7.33
CA MET A 65 -5.86 -2.58 8.66
C MET A 65 -6.48 -1.28 9.18
N TYR A 66 -6.73 -0.31 8.29
CA TYR A 66 -7.48 0.89 8.65
C TYR A 66 -8.89 0.58 9.15
N MET A 67 -9.62 -0.25 8.39
CA MET A 67 -10.99 -0.64 8.72
C MET A 67 -11.04 -1.46 10.01
N THR A 68 -10.09 -2.38 10.21
CA THR A 68 -9.94 -3.11 11.47
C THR A 68 -9.64 -2.15 12.63
N GLY A 69 -8.76 -1.18 12.43
CA GLY A 69 -8.48 -0.11 13.40
C GLY A 69 -9.74 0.64 13.80
N MET A 70 -10.53 1.10 12.83
CA MET A 70 -11.80 1.80 13.08
C MET A 70 -12.79 0.95 13.87
N LEU A 71 -12.92 -0.35 13.56
CA LEU A 71 -13.80 -1.25 14.30
C LEU A 71 -13.37 -1.39 15.76
N LEU A 72 -12.08 -1.62 16.00
CA LEU A 72 -11.53 -1.76 17.36
C LEU A 72 -11.62 -0.44 18.13
N GLY A 73 -11.29 0.67 17.48
CA GLY A 73 -11.39 2.02 18.03
C GLY A 73 -12.81 2.37 18.43
N ALA A 74 -13.79 2.09 17.57
CA ALA A 74 -15.21 2.33 17.88
C ALA A 74 -15.68 1.55 19.12
N ILE A 75 -15.26 0.29 19.28
CA ILE A 75 -15.62 -0.53 20.45
C ILE A 75 -14.98 0.04 21.72
N ILE A 76 -13.67 0.32 21.69
CA ILE A 76 -12.90 0.73 22.88
C ILE A 76 -13.22 2.18 23.26
N ILE A 77 -13.12 3.11 22.32
CA ILE A 77 -13.37 4.54 22.54
C ILE A 77 -14.87 4.78 22.77
N GLY A 78 -15.75 3.99 22.15
CA GLY A 78 -17.18 4.01 22.43
C GLY A 78 -17.48 3.69 23.91
N ASP A 79 -17.04 2.53 24.41
CA ASP A 79 -17.21 2.16 25.82
C ASP A 79 -16.53 3.17 26.76
N LEU A 80 -15.35 3.68 26.39
CA LEU A 80 -14.65 4.69 27.18
C LEU A 80 -15.39 6.04 27.21
N ALA A 81 -15.98 6.46 26.09
CA ALA A 81 -16.74 7.70 25.98
C ALA A 81 -18.03 7.65 26.82
N ASP A 82 -18.66 6.49 26.89
CA ASP A 82 -19.85 6.27 27.71
C ASP A 82 -19.51 6.29 29.21
N ARG A 83 -18.35 5.78 29.62
CA ARG A 83 -17.94 5.74 31.04
C ARG A 83 -17.30 7.04 31.56
N PHE A 84 -16.40 7.64 30.78
CA PHE A 84 -15.59 8.80 31.21
C PHE A 84 -16.11 10.13 30.67
N GLY A 85 -17.16 10.10 29.85
CA GLY A 85 -17.78 11.26 29.21
C GLY A 85 -17.24 11.53 27.80
N ARG A 86 -18.17 11.84 26.89
CA ARG A 86 -17.93 12.01 25.45
C ARG A 86 -16.80 12.98 25.07
N ARG A 87 -16.59 14.05 25.85
CA ARG A 87 -15.54 15.06 25.60
C ARG A 87 -14.12 14.48 25.72
N LYS A 88 -13.89 13.60 26.69
CA LYS A 88 -12.57 12.97 26.90
C LYS A 88 -12.31 11.91 25.82
N GLY A 89 -13.32 11.15 25.44
CA GLY A 89 -13.24 10.18 24.34
C GLY A 89 -12.78 10.83 23.03
N ILE A 90 -13.43 11.94 22.62
CA ILE A 90 -13.05 12.69 21.41
C ILE A 90 -11.61 13.25 21.51
N LEU A 91 -11.21 13.77 22.68
CA LEU A 91 -9.85 14.28 22.87
C LEU A 91 -8.79 13.19 22.70
N VAL A 92 -9.02 12.01 23.28
CA VAL A 92 -8.10 10.87 23.15
C VAL A 92 -8.01 10.41 21.70
N SER A 93 -9.16 10.33 21.01
CA SER A 93 -9.24 9.88 19.62
C SER A 93 -8.48 10.83 18.68
N VAL A 94 -8.66 12.15 18.82
CA VAL A 94 -7.95 13.17 18.04
C VAL A 94 -6.44 13.14 18.31
N LEU A 95 -6.02 12.97 19.56
CA LEU A 95 -4.59 12.85 19.90
C LEU A 95 -3.98 11.58 19.30
N LEU A 96 -4.70 10.46 19.36
CA LEU A 96 -4.25 9.19 18.82
C LEU A 96 -4.15 9.25 17.28
N TYR A 97 -5.15 9.81 16.60
CA TYR A 97 -5.14 10.06 15.16
C TYR A 97 -3.97 10.95 14.75
N GLY A 98 -3.80 12.10 15.42
CA GLY A 98 -2.75 13.06 15.10
C GLY A 98 -1.34 12.50 15.31
N CYS A 99 -1.08 11.89 16.46
CA CYS A 99 0.24 11.32 16.77
C CYS A 99 0.58 10.16 15.83
N SER A 100 -0.35 9.23 15.62
CA SER A 100 -0.11 8.08 14.73
C SER A 100 0.08 8.50 13.28
N GLY A 101 -0.68 9.49 12.78
CA GLY A 101 -0.54 10.02 11.43
C GLY A 101 0.84 10.66 11.17
N VAL A 102 1.39 11.39 12.16
CA VAL A 102 2.75 11.94 12.06
C VAL A 102 3.78 10.81 12.01
N ILE A 103 3.64 9.78 12.85
CA ILE A 103 4.56 8.64 12.87
C ILE A 103 4.48 7.84 11.56
N CYS A 104 3.27 7.67 10.99
CA CYS A 104 3.06 7.07 9.67
C CYS A 104 3.92 7.76 8.59
N SER A 105 3.98 9.09 8.59
CA SER A 105 4.70 9.85 7.56
C SER A 105 6.21 9.63 7.56
N VAL A 106 6.78 9.26 8.71
CA VAL A 106 8.22 9.04 8.90
C VAL A 106 8.57 7.54 8.83
N SER A 107 7.58 6.65 8.68
CA SER A 107 7.79 5.21 8.77
C SER A 107 8.67 4.68 7.62
N PRO A 108 9.83 4.05 7.92
CA PRO A 108 10.74 3.53 6.89
C PRO A 108 10.36 2.11 6.43
N ASN A 109 9.51 1.42 7.19
CA ASN A 109 9.13 0.02 6.96
C ASN A 109 7.63 -0.12 6.72
N TYR A 110 7.25 -0.96 5.75
CA TYR A 110 5.85 -1.21 5.41
C TYR A 110 5.03 -1.76 6.60
N TYR A 111 5.60 -2.65 7.39
CA TYR A 111 4.91 -3.20 8.58
C TYR A 111 4.69 -2.13 9.67
N MET A 112 5.64 -1.21 9.84
CA MET A 112 5.49 -0.10 10.77
C MET A 112 4.42 0.88 10.28
N PHE A 113 4.38 1.14 8.98
CA PHE A 113 3.30 1.89 8.34
C PHE A 113 1.94 1.23 8.63
N LEU A 114 1.78 -0.08 8.40
CA LEU A 114 0.52 -0.79 8.66
C LEU A 114 0.06 -0.71 10.13
N LEU A 115 0.98 -0.89 11.07
CA LEU A 115 0.68 -0.80 12.50
C LEU A 115 0.20 0.61 12.87
N MET A 116 0.92 1.63 12.41
CA MET A 116 0.54 3.02 12.67
C MET A 116 -0.77 3.38 11.98
N TRP A 117 -1.01 2.85 10.78
CA TRP A 117 -2.25 3.02 10.03
C TRP A 117 -3.46 2.40 10.74
N LEU A 118 -3.27 1.27 11.41
CA LEU A 118 -4.28 0.67 12.30
C LEU A 118 -4.58 1.60 13.48
N PHE A 119 -3.55 2.16 14.12
CA PHE A 119 -3.75 3.13 15.20
C PHE A 119 -4.42 4.41 14.69
N THR A 120 -4.07 4.91 13.52
CA THR A 120 -4.75 6.05 12.90
C THR A 120 -6.21 5.76 12.62
N GLY A 121 -6.57 4.53 12.22
CA GLY A 121 -7.96 4.13 12.11
C GLY A 121 -8.68 4.03 13.46
N ALA A 122 -7.97 3.70 14.53
CA ALA A 122 -8.56 3.51 15.86
C ALA A 122 -8.88 4.83 16.61
N GLY A 123 -8.30 5.96 16.21
CA GLY A 123 -8.53 7.29 16.81
C GLY A 123 -9.42 8.18 15.96
#